data_AF-A0A1I0P1E6-F1
#
_entry.id   AF-A0A1I0P1E6-F1
#
_cell.length_a   1.000
_cell.length_b   1.000
_cell.length_c   1.000
_cell.angle_alpha   90.00
_cell.angle_beta   90.00
_cell.angle_gamma   90.00
#
_symmetry.space_group_name_H-M   'P 1'
#
loop_
_entity.id
_entity.type
_entity.pdbx_description
1 polymer ?
#
loop_
_entity_poly.entity_id
_entity_poly.type
_entity_poly.pdbx_seq_one_letter_code
_entity_poly.pdbx_strand_id
1 'polypeptide(L)'
;MTLLVADATRSTLSEVLDDAEAVAVDDLAAALSAGDDRVVVVDCAAADADSAAATVRARAPDAVVVSVGGDGGDVVAATGDEEAVSAAVARAQTVAAYRASVSALYEACRGRALGRPREDLRETRANADRRLAELPSDRQTVAAALRTRDEAAGTDVNDQRDATDG
;
A
#
# COMPACT_ATOMS: atom_id res chain seq x y z
N MET A 1 -10.54 -7.15 -13.79
CA MET A 1 -10.99 -6.87 -12.40
C MET A 1 -11.03 -8.21 -11.74
N THR A 2 -10.24 -8.43 -10.69
CA THR A 2 -10.06 -9.77 -10.13
C THR A 2 -11.15 -10.03 -9.10
N LEU A 3 -11.98 -11.05 -9.37
CA LEU A 3 -13.01 -11.56 -8.48
C LEU A 3 -12.48 -12.86 -7.90
N LEU A 4 -12.23 -12.89 -6.59
CA LEU A 4 -11.73 -14.09 -5.92
C LEU A 4 -12.89 -14.77 -5.20
N VAL A 5 -13.09 -16.07 -5.42
CA VAL A 5 -14.14 -16.86 -4.78
C VAL A 5 -13.48 -17.90 -3.87
N ALA A 6 -13.68 -17.77 -2.57
CA ALA A 6 -13.31 -18.73 -1.56
C ALA A 6 -14.51 -19.63 -1.27
N ASP A 7 -14.50 -20.85 -1.79
CA ASP A 7 -15.62 -21.80 -1.69
C ASP A 7 -15.13 -23.08 -0.98
N ALA A 8 -15.85 -23.51 0.06
CA ALA A 8 -15.56 -24.74 0.80
C ALA A 8 -15.74 -26.02 -0.04
N THR A 9 -16.59 -25.95 -1.07
CA THR A 9 -16.88 -27.04 -2.02
C THR A 9 -16.31 -26.83 -3.43
N ARG A 10 -15.64 -25.68 -3.67
CA ARG A 10 -14.92 -25.25 -4.89
C ARG A 10 -15.68 -25.24 -6.24
N SER A 11 -16.78 -25.99 -6.40
CA SER A 11 -17.34 -26.29 -7.73
C SER A 11 -18.59 -25.50 -8.11
N THR A 12 -19.31 -24.87 -7.18
CA THR A 12 -20.65 -24.34 -7.47
C THR A 12 -20.67 -22.85 -7.81
N LEU A 13 -19.80 -22.04 -7.22
CA LEU A 13 -19.87 -20.58 -7.41
C LEU A 13 -19.04 -20.03 -8.57
N SER A 14 -17.98 -20.75 -8.95
CA SER A 14 -17.14 -20.36 -10.08
C SER A 14 -17.83 -20.57 -11.44
N GLU A 15 -18.82 -21.47 -11.50
CA GLU A 15 -19.67 -21.66 -12.68
C GLU A 15 -20.76 -20.57 -12.81
N VAL A 16 -21.14 -19.94 -11.70
CA VAL A 16 -22.17 -18.88 -11.65
C VAL A 16 -21.57 -17.49 -11.90
N LEU A 17 -20.29 -17.31 -11.54
CA LEU A 17 -19.59 -16.03 -11.64
C LEU A 17 -18.51 -16.12 -12.73
N ASP A 18 -18.88 -15.70 -13.94
CA ASP A 18 -17.93 -15.56 -15.05
C ASP A 18 -16.73 -14.67 -14.65
N ASP A 19 -15.52 -15.07 -15.07
CA ASP A 19 -14.23 -14.42 -14.76
C ASP A 19 -13.80 -14.41 -13.28
N ALA A 20 -14.34 -15.31 -12.44
CA ALA A 20 -13.89 -15.52 -11.07
C ALA A 20 -12.70 -16.50 -10.96
N GLU A 21 -11.69 -16.15 -10.16
CA GLU A 21 -10.68 -17.10 -9.71
C GLU A 21 -11.18 -17.82 -8.45
N ALA A 22 -11.35 -19.13 -8.54
CA ALA A 22 -11.84 -19.96 -7.45
C ALA A 22 -10.68 -20.58 -6.65
N VAL A 23 -10.73 -20.45 -5.34
CA VAL A 23 -9.74 -20.97 -4.40
C VAL A 23 -10.41 -21.67 -3.23
N ALA A 24 -9.70 -22.58 -2.55
CA ALA A 24 -10.21 -23.06 -1.26
C ALA A 24 -10.15 -21.93 -0.24
N VAL A 25 -11.08 -21.98 0.72
CA VAL A 25 -11.10 -21.09 1.88
C VAL A 25 -9.76 -21.14 2.65
N ASP A 26 -9.15 -22.32 2.78
CA ASP A 26 -7.85 -22.47 3.45
C ASP A 26 -6.68 -21.80 2.71
N ASP A 27 -6.80 -21.67 1.39
CA ASP A 27 -5.79 -21.07 0.52
C ASP A 27 -6.02 -19.56 0.32
N LEU A 28 -7.12 -19.01 0.86
CA LEU A 28 -7.54 -17.60 0.68
C LEU A 28 -6.42 -16.62 0.99
N ALA A 29 -5.68 -16.83 2.09
CA ALA A 29 -4.60 -15.94 2.49
C ALA A 29 -3.42 -15.89 1.50
N ALA A 30 -3.19 -16.99 0.78
CA ALA A 30 -2.13 -17.09 -0.22
C ALA A 30 -2.58 -16.56 -1.60
N ALA A 31 -3.86 -16.71 -1.91
CA ALA A 31 -4.46 -16.25 -3.15
C ALA A 31 -4.70 -14.74 -3.19
N LEU A 32 -4.90 -14.10 -2.03
CA LEU A 32 -5.02 -12.64 -1.93
C LEU A 32 -3.72 -11.97 -2.40
N SER A 33 -3.77 -11.45 -3.62
CA SER A 33 -2.71 -10.65 -4.19
C SER A 33 -2.75 -9.25 -3.58
N ALA A 34 -1.59 -8.68 -3.28
CA ALA A 34 -1.52 -7.35 -2.69
C ALA A 34 -1.96 -6.29 -3.71
N GLY A 35 -3.26 -5.96 -3.75
CA GLY A 35 -3.78 -4.73 -4.37
C GLY A 35 -4.61 -4.89 -5.64
N ASP A 36 -4.78 -6.09 -6.21
CA ASP A 36 -5.60 -6.28 -7.42
C ASP A 36 -7.02 -6.79 -7.13
N ASP A 37 -7.20 -7.52 -6.03
CA ASP A 37 -8.49 -8.11 -5.66
C ASP A 37 -9.44 -7.04 -5.09
N ARG A 38 -10.49 -6.71 -5.85
CA ARG A 38 -11.47 -5.68 -5.47
C ARG A 38 -12.73 -6.25 -4.83
N VAL A 39 -13.06 -7.50 -5.14
CA VAL A 39 -14.22 -8.20 -4.60
C VAL A 39 -13.79 -9.61 -4.25
N VAL A 40 -14.09 -10.03 -3.02
CA VAL A 40 -13.82 -11.38 -2.53
C VAL A 40 -15.14 -11.98 -2.08
N VAL A 41 -15.54 -13.09 -2.68
CA VAL A 41 -16.72 -13.86 -2.28
C VAL A 41 -16.28 -14.99 -1.38
N VAL A 42 -16.95 -15.17 -0.25
CA VAL A 42 -16.67 -16.22 0.71
C VAL A 42 -17.94 -17.03 0.92
N ASP A 43 -17.89 -18.29 0.51
CA ASP A 43 -18.92 -19.29 0.75
C ASP A 43 -18.38 -20.37 1.68
N CYS A 44 -18.66 -20.20 2.96
CA CYS A 44 -18.27 -21.10 4.02
C CYS A 44 -19.28 -21.02 5.18
N ALA A 45 -19.12 -21.89 6.17
CA ALA A 45 -19.94 -21.83 7.37
C ALA A 45 -19.79 -20.46 8.07
N ALA A 46 -20.85 -19.97 8.71
CA ALA A 46 -20.87 -18.63 9.31
C ALA A 46 -19.72 -18.35 10.30
N ALA A 47 -19.26 -19.36 11.05
CA ALA A 47 -18.12 -19.23 11.96
C ALA A 47 -16.78 -18.99 11.23
N ASP A 48 -16.66 -19.51 10.01
CA ASP A 48 -15.47 -19.36 9.17
C ASP A 48 -15.53 -18.06 8.35
N ALA A 49 -16.74 -17.50 8.13
CA ALA A 49 -16.94 -16.28 7.36
C ALA A 49 -16.32 -15.05 8.05
N ASP A 50 -16.44 -14.93 9.38
CA ASP A 50 -15.80 -13.84 10.13
C ASP A 50 -14.27 -13.92 10.08
N SER A 51 -13.72 -15.13 10.18
CA SER A 51 -12.29 -15.39 10.09
C SER A 51 -11.74 -15.08 8.69
N ALA A 52 -12.48 -15.49 7.65
CA ALA A 52 -12.16 -15.19 6.27
C ALA A 52 -12.23 -13.67 6.00
N ALA A 53 -13.28 -12.98 6.46
CA ALA A 53 -13.40 -11.53 6.33
C ALA A 53 -12.25 -10.79 7.05
N ALA A 54 -11.86 -11.24 8.24
CA ALA A 54 -10.69 -10.71 8.95
C ALA A 54 -9.39 -10.92 8.16
N THR A 55 -9.23 -12.09 7.54
CA THR A 55 -8.08 -12.41 6.69
C THR A 55 -8.03 -11.50 5.46
N VAL A 56 -9.16 -11.29 4.77
CA VAL A 56 -9.25 -10.38 3.64
C VAL A 56 -8.90 -8.97 4.07
N ARG A 57 -9.47 -8.46 5.16
CA ARG A 57 -9.16 -7.10 5.66
C ARG A 57 -7.68 -6.91 6.01
N ALA A 58 -7.00 -7.96 6.48
CA ALA A 58 -5.58 -7.89 6.83
C ALA A 58 -4.65 -7.87 5.59
N ARG A 59 -5.06 -8.52 4.49
CA ARG A 59 -4.21 -8.72 3.29
C ARG A 59 -4.60 -7.81 2.12
N ALA A 60 -5.88 -7.52 1.98
CA ALA A 60 -6.48 -6.67 0.95
C ALA A 60 -7.49 -5.71 1.62
N PRO A 61 -7.03 -4.68 2.36
CA PRO A 61 -7.89 -3.81 3.16
C PRO A 61 -8.92 -3.02 2.34
N ASP A 62 -8.68 -2.84 1.04
CA ASP A 62 -9.57 -2.12 0.13
C ASP A 62 -10.60 -3.02 -0.58
N ALA A 63 -10.47 -4.35 -0.44
CA ALA A 63 -11.40 -5.30 -1.04
C ALA A 63 -12.78 -5.22 -0.39
N VAL A 64 -13.82 -5.51 -1.16
CA VAL A 64 -15.19 -5.67 -0.67
C VAL A 64 -15.47 -7.15 -0.47
N VAL A 65 -15.88 -7.53 0.74
CA VAL A 65 -16.17 -8.94 1.08
C VAL A 65 -17.65 -9.23 0.89
N VAL A 66 -17.98 -10.26 0.12
CA VAL A 66 -19.33 -10.83 0.00
C VAL A 66 -19.35 -12.14 0.79
N SER A 67 -20.22 -12.26 1.79
CA SER A 67 -20.43 -13.53 2.49
C SER A 67 -21.71 -14.22 2.02
N VAL A 68 -21.61 -15.50 1.68
CA VAL A 68 -22.73 -16.35 1.32
C VAL A 68 -23.12 -17.16 2.56
N GLY A 69 -24.34 -17.00 3.04
CA GLY A 69 -24.85 -17.75 4.20
C GLY A 69 -24.35 -17.33 5.59
N GLY A 70 -23.50 -16.30 5.67
CA GLY A 70 -23.00 -15.74 6.92
C GLY A 70 -23.04 -14.21 6.92
N ASP A 71 -22.93 -13.59 8.09
CA ASP A 71 -23.11 -12.13 8.27
C ASP A 71 -21.78 -11.35 8.35
N GLY A 72 -20.64 -12.01 8.13
CA GLY A 72 -19.31 -11.44 8.33
C GLY A 72 -18.79 -10.50 7.22
N GLY A 73 -19.46 -10.47 6.07
CA GLY A 73 -19.07 -9.67 4.89
C GLY A 73 -19.55 -8.21 4.92
N ASP A 74 -19.07 -7.42 3.96
CA ASP A 74 -19.61 -6.08 3.68
C ASP A 74 -20.98 -6.15 2.98
N VAL A 75 -21.19 -7.23 2.21
CA VAL A 75 -22.45 -7.57 1.55
C VAL A 75 -22.77 -9.03 1.86
N VAL A 76 -24.03 -9.33 2.15
CA VAL A 76 -24.49 -10.68 2.50
C VAL A 76 -25.40 -11.20 1.39
N ALA A 77 -25.19 -12.47 1.01
CA ALA A 77 -26.04 -13.22 0.11
C ALA A 77 -26.61 -14.46 0.81
N ALA A 78 -27.82 -14.86 0.45
CA ALA A 78 -28.41 -16.10 0.93
C ALA A 78 -27.73 -17.32 0.29
N THR A 79 -27.52 -18.40 1.06
CA THR A 79 -26.99 -19.66 0.53
C THR A 79 -27.98 -20.32 -0.41
N GLY A 80 -27.49 -20.89 -1.52
CA GLY A 80 -28.30 -21.70 -2.44
C GLY A 80 -29.22 -20.90 -3.37
N ASP A 81 -29.08 -19.58 -3.42
CA ASP A 81 -29.78 -18.70 -4.36
C ASP A 81 -28.76 -17.98 -5.25
N GLU A 82 -28.57 -18.50 -6.46
CA GLU A 82 -27.61 -17.97 -7.44
C GLU A 82 -27.91 -16.52 -7.84
N GLU A 83 -29.20 -16.15 -7.92
CA GLU A 83 -29.61 -14.79 -8.29
C GLU A 83 -29.27 -13.81 -7.15
N ALA A 84 -29.48 -14.24 -5.90
CA ALA A 84 -29.08 -13.46 -4.73
C ALA A 84 -27.55 -13.27 -4.66
N VAL A 85 -26.76 -14.31 -4.95
CA VAL A 85 -25.29 -14.21 -4.99
C VAL A 85 -24.82 -13.27 -6.10
N SER A 86 -25.37 -13.42 -7.31
CA SER A 86 -25.03 -12.54 -8.44
C SER A 86 -25.37 -11.07 -8.15
N ALA A 87 -26.56 -10.81 -7.58
CA ALA A 87 -26.96 -9.47 -7.16
C ALA A 87 -26.05 -8.90 -6.07
N ALA A 88 -25.62 -9.72 -5.10
CA ALA A 88 -24.69 -9.32 -4.05
C ALA A 88 -23.31 -8.97 -4.62
N VAL A 89 -22.79 -9.77 -5.55
CA VAL A 89 -21.53 -9.50 -6.24
C VAL A 89 -21.61 -8.22 -7.06
N ALA A 90 -22.67 -8.00 -7.85
CA ALA A 90 -22.87 -6.76 -8.61
C ALA A 90 -22.91 -5.53 -7.69
N ARG A 91 -23.54 -5.66 -6.52
CA ARG A 91 -23.55 -4.61 -5.50
C ARG A 91 -22.15 -4.36 -4.93
N ALA A 92 -21.40 -5.40 -4.62
CA ALA A 92 -20.03 -5.30 -4.13
C ALA A 92 -19.10 -4.64 -5.15
N GLN A 93 -19.23 -4.97 -6.44
CA GLN A 93 -18.51 -4.32 -7.54
C GLN A 93 -18.83 -2.82 -7.60
N THR A 94 -20.09 -2.44 -7.42
CA THR A 94 -20.50 -1.03 -7.37
C THR A 94 -19.85 -0.30 -6.18
N VAL A 95 -19.82 -0.94 -5.00
CA VAL A 95 -19.16 -0.39 -3.80
C VAL A 95 -17.65 -0.25 -4.04
N ALA A 96 -17.00 -1.26 -4.61
CA ALA A 96 -15.58 -1.22 -4.93
C ALA A 96 -15.24 -0.11 -5.94
N ALA A 97 -16.05 0.05 -6.98
CA ALA A 97 -15.90 1.13 -7.96
C ALA A 97 -16.06 2.51 -7.31
N TYR A 98 -17.05 2.68 -6.43
CA TYR A 98 -17.24 3.91 -5.68
C TYR A 98 -16.04 4.22 -4.78
N ARG A 99 -15.58 3.27 -3.95
CA ARG A 99 -14.39 3.43 -3.09
C ARG A 99 -13.17 3.83 -3.91
N ALA A 100 -12.93 3.16 -5.04
CA ALA A 100 -11.83 3.49 -5.94
C ALA A 100 -11.94 4.92 -6.51
N SER A 101 -13.14 5.37 -6.89
CA SER A 101 -13.37 6.74 -7.38
C SER A 101 -13.08 7.80 -6.33
N VAL A 102 -13.47 7.55 -5.07
CA VAL A 102 -13.21 8.46 -3.94
C VAL A 102 -11.71 8.53 -3.65
N SER A 103 -11.03 7.38 -3.61
CA SER A 103 -9.59 7.33 -3.42
C SER A 103 -8.83 8.05 -4.55
N ALA A 104 -9.27 7.88 -5.81
CA ALA A 104 -8.69 8.59 -6.95
C ALA A 104 -8.93 10.11 -6.86
N LEU A 105 -10.12 10.54 -6.45
CA LEU A 105 -10.42 11.96 -6.23
C LEU A 105 -9.56 12.53 -5.10
N TYR A 106 -9.41 11.82 -3.99
CA TYR A 106 -8.55 12.23 -2.89
C TYR A 106 -7.10 12.39 -3.35
N GLU A 107 -6.54 11.41 -4.05
CA GLU A 107 -5.17 11.49 -4.57
C GLU A 107 -5.01 12.60 -5.63
N ALA A 108 -6.03 12.87 -6.44
CA ALA A 108 -6.01 14.02 -7.37
C ALA A 108 -6.01 15.36 -6.63
N CYS A 109 -6.87 15.51 -5.61
CA CYS A 109 -6.92 16.71 -4.76
C CYS A 109 -5.61 16.90 -3.99
N ARG A 110 -5.06 15.82 -3.42
CA ARG A 110 -3.78 15.80 -2.72
C ARG A 110 -2.64 16.21 -3.64
N GLY A 111 -2.57 15.61 -4.83
CA GLY A 111 -1.55 15.94 -5.84
C GLY A 111 -1.64 17.38 -6.32
N ARG A 112 -2.85 17.97 -6.35
CA ARG A 112 -3.03 19.40 -6.67
C ARG A 112 -2.64 20.32 -5.52
N ALA A 113 -2.99 19.98 -4.28
CA ALA A 113 -2.77 20.82 -3.11
C ALA A 113 -1.32 20.78 -2.61
N LEU A 114 -0.70 19.60 -2.59
CA LEU A 114 0.66 19.39 -2.07
C LEU A 114 1.71 19.23 -3.18
N GLY A 115 1.28 19.23 -4.45
CA GLY A 115 2.09 18.70 -5.55
C GLY A 115 2.20 17.18 -5.47
N ARG A 116 2.55 16.52 -6.58
CA ARG A 116 3.13 15.17 -6.46
C ARG A 116 4.47 15.32 -5.72
N PRO A 117 4.82 14.43 -4.78
CA PRO A 117 6.20 14.37 -4.32
C PRO A 117 7.04 14.20 -5.58
N ARG A 118 7.77 15.25 -5.96
CA ARG A 118 8.66 15.16 -7.12
C ARG A 118 9.54 13.95 -6.88
N GLU A 119 9.77 13.16 -7.92
CA GLU A 119 10.70 12.03 -7.88
C GLU A 119 12.03 12.46 -7.24
N ASP A 120 12.42 13.70 -7.53
CA ASP A 120 13.48 14.48 -6.90
C ASP A 120 13.50 14.42 -5.36
N LEU A 121 12.37 14.45 -4.66
CA LEU A 121 12.34 14.41 -3.19
C LEU A 121 12.62 13.02 -2.62
N ARG A 122 12.17 11.96 -3.30
CA ARG A 122 12.50 10.58 -2.90
C ARG A 122 13.97 10.29 -3.19
N GLU A 123 14.45 10.72 -4.35
CA GLU A 123 15.87 10.61 -4.71
C GLU A 123 16.75 11.46 -3.81
N THR A 124 16.35 12.70 -3.50
CA THR A 124 17.06 13.59 -2.57
C THR A 124 17.10 13.00 -1.17
N ARG A 125 16.00 12.40 -0.70
CA ARG A 125 15.98 11.72 0.60
C ARG A 125 16.87 10.49 0.60
N ALA A 126 16.80 9.64 -0.42
CA ALA A 126 17.67 8.47 -0.54
C ALA A 126 19.16 8.85 -0.64
N ASN A 127 19.46 9.97 -1.31
CA ASN A 127 20.82 10.52 -1.37
C ASN A 127 21.27 11.08 0.00
N ALA A 128 20.39 11.79 0.70
CA ALA A 128 20.65 12.29 2.05
C ALA A 128 20.87 11.15 3.05
N ASP A 129 20.07 10.09 3.00
CA ASP A 129 20.19 8.90 3.86
C ASP A 129 21.49 8.13 3.55
N ARG A 130 21.88 8.02 2.27
CA ARG A 130 23.16 7.43 1.87
C ARG A 130 24.34 8.26 2.37
N ARG A 131 24.30 9.59 2.18
CA ARG A 131 25.31 10.51 2.71
C ARG A 131 25.42 10.43 4.22
N LEU A 132 24.29 10.32 4.93
CA LEU A 132 24.26 10.16 6.38
C LEU A 132 24.88 8.82 6.82
N ALA A 133 24.65 7.74 6.07
CA ALA A 133 25.27 6.43 6.32
C ALA A 133 26.77 6.40 6.02
N GLU A 134 27.24 7.24 5.09
CA GLU A 134 28.66 7.42 4.76
C GLU A 134 29.39 8.32 5.78
N LEU A 135 28.67 9.05 6.64
CA LEU A 135 29.31 9.88 7.66
C LEU A 135 29.93 9.01 8.76
N PRO A 136 31.15 9.36 9.22
CA PRO A 136 31.76 8.69 10.36
C PRO A 136 30.88 8.83 11.60
N SER A 137 30.48 7.70 12.19
CA SER A 137 29.70 7.65 13.43
C SER A 137 30.55 7.86 14.69
N ASP A 138 31.87 7.86 14.55
CA ASP A 138 32.82 8.09 15.64
C ASP A 138 33.04 9.60 15.89
N ARG A 139 32.86 9.99 17.16
CA ARG A 139 33.05 11.37 17.64
C ARG A 139 34.48 11.88 17.42
N GLN A 140 35.50 11.03 17.50
CA GLN A 140 36.89 11.47 17.31
C GLN A 140 37.17 11.86 15.85
N THR A 141 36.65 11.11 14.89
CA THR A 141 36.78 11.33 13.45
C THR A 141 36.02 12.58 13.02
N VAL A 142 34.81 12.79 13.55
CA VAL A 142 34.03 14.02 13.32
C VAL A 142 34.75 15.24 13.90
N ALA A 143 35.27 15.16 15.13
CA ALA A 143 36.01 16.26 15.75
C ALA A 143 37.33 16.58 15.01
N ALA A 144 38.02 15.58 14.46
CA ALA A 144 39.20 15.78 13.63
C ALA A 144 38.86 16.47 12.30
N ALA A 145 37.78 16.06 11.63
CA ALA A 145 37.33 16.66 10.37
C ALA A 145 36.84 18.11 10.52
N LEU A 146 36.33 18.51 11.69
CA LEU A 146 35.94 19.90 11.97
C LEU A 146 37.16 20.80 12.22
N ARG A 147 38.21 20.31 12.89
CA ARG A 147 39.46 21.07 13.12
C ARG A 147 40.23 21.36 11.84
N THR A 148 40.32 20.39 10.93
CA THR A 148 41.00 20.57 9.63
C THR A 148 40.30 21.59 8.72
N ARG A 149 38.99 21.80 8.90
CA ARG A 149 38.22 22.79 8.15
C ARG A 149 38.43 24.22 8.66
N ASP A 150 38.60 24.39 9.98
CA ASP A 150 38.96 25.67 10.58
C ASP A 150 40.41 26.08 10.26
N GLU A 151 41.34 25.11 10.19
CA GLU A 151 42.73 25.37 9.77
C GLU A 151 42.83 25.77 8.29
N ALA A 152 42.00 25.18 7.42
CA ALA A 152 41.92 25.55 6.00
C ALA A 152 41.31 26.95 5.77
N ALA A 153 40.39 27.39 6.64
CA ALA A 153 39.80 28.73 6.57
C ALA A 153 40.69 29.83 7.17
N GLY A 154 41.69 29.47 7.98
CA GLY A 154 42.59 30.40 8.67
C GLY A 154 43.86 30.81 7.91
N THR A 155 44.11 30.27 6.71
CA THR A 155 45.41 30.45 6.01
C THR A 155 45.37 31.50 4.88
N ASP A 156 44.26 32.20 4.65
CA ASP A 156 44.11 33.08 3.47
C ASP A 156 43.72 34.55 3.80
N VAL A 157 44.16 35.08 4.94
CA VAL A 157 43.96 36.51 5.26
C VAL A 157 45.24 37.16 5.84
N ASN A 158 45.84 38.02 5.00
CA ASN A 158 46.77 39.13 5.28
C ASN A 158 48.23 38.79 5.65
N ASP A 159 49.27 39.52 5.21
CA ASP A 159 49.34 40.91 4.76
C ASP A 159 50.62 41.11 3.92
N GLN A 160 50.50 41.36 2.62
CA GLN A 160 51.60 41.87 1.79
C GLN A 160 51.25 43.29 1.40
N ARG A 161 51.39 44.21 2.37
CA ARG A 161 51.33 45.66 2.13
C ARG A 161 52.73 46.21 1.98
N ASP A 162 53.01 46.56 0.73
CA ASP A 162 54.11 47.38 0.26
C ASP A 162 54.45 48.53 1.23
N ALA A 163 55.69 48.55 1.69
CA ALA A 163 56.30 49.72 2.30
C ALA A 163 57.20 50.38 1.25
N THR A 164 56.64 51.32 0.49
CA THR A 164 57.42 52.35 -0.20
C THR A 164 56.78 53.71 0.05
N ASP A 165 57.37 54.45 0.99
CA ASP A 165 57.43 55.91 0.93
C ASP A 165 58.63 56.36 1.78
N GLY A 166 59.62 56.94 1.10
CA GLY A 166 60.89 57.45 1.62
C GLY A 166 61.69 58.09 0.49
#